data_AF-A0A072H9C6-F1
#
_entry.id   AF-A0A072H9C6-F1
#
_cell.length_a   1.000
_cell.length_b   1.000
_cell.length_c   1.000
_cell.angle_alpha   90.00
_cell.angle_beta   90.00
_cell.angle_gamma   90.00
#
_symmetry.space_group_name_H-M   'P 1'
#
loop_
_entity.id
_entity.type
_entity.pdbx_description
1 polymer ?
#
loop_
_entity_poly.entity_id
_entity_poly.type
_entity_poly.pdbx_seq_one_letter_code
_entity_poly.pdbx_strand_id
1 'polypeptide(L)'
;MNHVISIGPQESFLVAICVLFLGQFINTKLPILKKFNIPEPIVGGLVIACVITAMHFNGVDLSFDLPLQNTFMLMFFATVGLAANYTQLIKGGAKVFIFLAVASAYILIQNAVGVSLATALGLDPLMGLIAGSITLSGGHGTGAAWSQTFQDMYGLHNVLEVAMASATFGLVIGGIIGSPVAQRLIDKNNLESEYGRTNQSHQRFPELVTYNEHEEDRVTAKKVVESLSIILLCVTGAGYLENWVSSFGIKWLMIPDFVYALFIGVVITNIMEVTKVRKVDLETVDILGTVSLSLFLAMALMSLKLWNIFDLAIPFLIILAVQSVILAVFAYYVTFRVMGSNYDAAVISSGHCGFGLGATPTAVMNMGSIVNRFGPSPQAFMVVPIVGAFFIDIVNLVILQGCIAFIK
;
A
#
# COMPACT_ATOMS: atom_id res chain seq x y z
N MET A 1 17.79 31.34 15.15
CA MET A 1 18.69 30.42 14.42
C MET A 1 18.79 29.18 15.27
N ASN A 2 18.27 28.06 14.77
CA ASN A 2 18.31 26.81 15.52
C ASN A 2 19.70 26.20 15.43
N HIS A 3 20.13 25.54 16.50
CA HIS A 3 21.36 24.76 16.51
C HIS A 3 21.10 23.43 15.79
N VAL A 4 21.78 23.20 14.66
CA VAL A 4 21.64 21.94 13.91
C VAL A 4 22.58 20.89 14.48
N ILE A 5 22.04 19.73 14.85
CA ILE A 5 22.78 18.53 15.24
C ILE A 5 22.65 17.51 14.12
N SER A 6 23.77 17.21 13.47
CA SER A 6 23.84 16.18 12.42
C SER A 6 24.18 14.83 13.00
N ILE A 7 23.45 13.80 12.60
CA ILE A 7 23.60 12.41 13.03
C ILE A 7 24.12 11.60 11.83
N GLY A 8 25.20 10.86 12.04
CA GLY A 8 25.87 10.10 10.98
C GLY A 8 25.01 8.94 10.42
N PRO A 9 25.43 8.32 9.31
CA PRO A 9 24.67 7.25 8.65
C PRO A 9 24.39 6.04 9.54
N GLN A 10 25.38 5.59 10.31
CA GLN A 10 25.27 4.40 11.13
C GLN A 10 24.33 4.63 12.31
N GLU A 11 24.48 5.79 12.97
CA GLU A 11 23.64 6.22 14.07
C GLU A 11 22.21 6.45 13.59
N SER A 12 22.03 7.07 12.42
CA SER A 12 20.70 7.29 11.83
C SER A 12 20.01 5.97 11.50
N PHE A 13 20.73 4.99 10.96
CA PHE A 13 20.17 3.66 10.70
C PHE A 13 19.81 2.92 11.99
N LEU A 14 20.64 3.03 13.04
CA LEU A 14 20.32 2.49 14.36
C LEU A 14 19.04 3.15 14.93
N VAL A 15 18.91 4.47 14.80
CA VAL A 15 17.70 5.19 15.21
C VAL A 15 16.48 4.69 14.45
N ALA A 16 16.59 4.47 13.13
CA ALA A 16 15.50 3.91 12.33
C ALA A 16 15.05 2.52 12.83
N ILE A 17 15.99 1.65 13.22
CA ILE A 17 15.65 0.34 13.82
C ILE A 17 14.98 0.52 15.19
N CYS A 18 15.49 1.44 16.02
CA CYS A 18 14.87 1.76 17.30
C CYS A 18 13.44 2.31 17.14
N VAL A 19 13.18 3.10 16.09
CA VAL A 19 11.84 3.58 15.72
C VAL A 19 10.91 2.39 15.47
N LEU A 20 11.36 1.37 14.73
CA LEU A 20 10.57 0.16 14.47
C LEU A 20 10.24 -0.59 15.76
N PHE A 21 11.23 -0.83 16.62
CA PHE A 21 11.00 -1.52 17.90
C PHE A 21 10.07 -0.72 18.83
N LEU A 22 10.19 0.60 18.84
CA LEU A 22 9.30 1.49 19.58
C LEU A 22 7.86 1.35 19.07
N GLY A 23 7.65 1.40 17.76
CA GLY A 23 6.35 1.21 17.14
C GLY A 23 5.75 -0.15 17.46
N GLN A 24 6.54 -1.22 17.35
CA GLN A 24 6.13 -2.58 17.72
C GLN A 24 5.72 -2.66 19.20
N PHE A 25 6.53 -2.12 20.09
CA PHE A 25 6.23 -2.07 21.52
C PHE A 25 4.90 -1.36 21.79
N ILE A 26 4.67 -0.19 21.19
CA ILE A 26 3.42 0.57 21.36
C ILE A 26 2.23 -0.22 20.80
N ASN A 27 2.36 -0.84 19.62
CA ASN A 27 1.31 -1.66 19.01
C ASN A 27 0.92 -2.86 19.90
N THR A 28 1.88 -3.48 20.59
CA THR A 28 1.57 -4.58 21.52
C THR A 28 0.82 -4.12 22.77
N LYS A 29 0.99 -2.85 23.18
CA LYS A 29 0.35 -2.28 24.38
C LYS A 29 -1.01 -1.64 24.09
N LEU A 30 -1.25 -1.18 22.86
CA LEU A 30 -2.48 -0.49 22.46
C LEU A 30 -3.32 -1.34 21.51
N PRO A 31 -4.36 -2.03 22.00
CA PRO A 31 -5.19 -2.93 21.19
C PRO A 31 -5.88 -2.23 20.00
N ILE A 32 -6.13 -0.92 20.10
CA ILE A 32 -6.74 -0.13 19.04
C ILE A 32 -5.83 -0.05 17.81
N LEU A 33 -4.53 0.17 18.00
CA LEU A 33 -3.56 0.25 16.88
C LEU A 33 -3.42 -1.11 16.18
N LYS A 34 -3.36 -2.18 16.97
CA LYS A 34 -3.36 -3.56 16.46
C LYS A 34 -4.66 -3.88 15.71
N LYS A 35 -5.82 -3.47 16.25
CA LYS A 35 -7.14 -3.71 15.64
C LYS A 35 -7.25 -3.08 14.25
N PHE A 36 -6.63 -1.93 14.03
CA PHE A 36 -6.65 -1.28 12.72
C PHE A 36 -5.45 -1.66 11.84
N ASN A 37 -4.53 -2.51 12.29
CA ASN A 37 -3.29 -2.85 11.56
C ASN A 37 -2.46 -1.60 11.21
N ILE A 38 -2.32 -0.66 12.14
CA ILE A 38 -1.46 0.52 11.93
C ILE A 38 0.01 0.06 11.86
N PRO A 39 0.74 0.33 10.76
CA PRO A 39 2.14 -0.08 10.60
C PRO A 39 3.04 0.41 11.74
N GLU A 40 3.92 -0.46 12.24
CA GLU A 40 4.90 -0.15 13.29
C GLU A 40 5.80 1.05 12.95
N PRO A 41 6.34 1.20 11.71
CA PRO A 41 7.18 2.34 11.37
C PRO A 41 6.46 3.67 11.57
N ILE A 42 5.15 3.72 11.34
CA ILE A 42 4.33 4.94 11.46
C ILE A 42 4.16 5.33 12.92
N VAL A 43 3.83 4.36 13.76
CA VAL A 43 3.62 4.60 15.19
C VAL A 43 4.91 5.07 15.83
N GLY A 44 6.01 4.36 15.60
CA GLY A 44 7.32 4.76 16.12
C GLY A 44 7.78 6.09 15.52
N GLY A 45 7.62 6.26 14.21
CA GLY A 45 8.08 7.43 13.47
C GLY A 45 7.34 8.69 13.89
N LEU A 46 6.02 8.60 14.17
CA LEU A 46 5.25 9.72 14.69
C LEU A 46 5.71 10.15 16.09
N VAL A 47 6.07 9.19 16.96
CA VAL A 47 6.64 9.52 18.28
C VAL A 47 7.95 10.28 18.12
N ILE A 48 8.84 9.82 17.23
CA ILE A 48 10.09 10.52 16.93
C ILE A 48 9.84 11.89 16.28
N ALA A 49 8.89 12.00 15.35
CA ALA A 49 8.51 13.26 14.74
C ALA A 49 7.98 14.27 15.78
N CYS A 50 7.22 13.83 16.78
CA CYS A 50 6.80 14.66 17.92
C CYS A 50 7.99 15.13 18.75
N VAL A 51 8.97 14.27 19.02
CA VAL A 51 10.20 14.64 19.74
C VAL A 51 11.02 15.65 18.94
N ILE A 52 11.24 15.41 17.64
CA ILE A 52 11.94 16.33 16.73
C ILE A 52 11.22 17.69 16.70
N THR A 53 9.89 17.67 16.63
CA THR A 53 9.06 18.89 16.66
C THR A 53 9.23 19.66 17.98
N ALA A 54 9.24 18.97 19.11
CA ALA A 54 9.49 19.61 20.40
C ALA A 54 10.90 20.22 20.46
N MET A 55 11.92 19.52 19.96
CA MET A 55 13.29 20.04 19.90
C MET A 55 13.41 21.25 18.98
N HIS A 56 12.73 21.23 17.82
CA HIS A 56 12.68 22.36 16.88
C HIS A 56 12.16 23.63 17.55
N PHE A 57 11.06 23.53 18.32
CA PHE A 57 10.51 24.66 19.07
C PHE A 57 11.41 25.12 20.24
N ASN A 58 12.30 24.26 20.73
CA ASN A 58 13.34 24.62 21.70
C ASN A 58 14.63 25.12 21.04
N GLY A 59 14.63 25.33 19.72
CA GLY A 59 15.75 25.90 18.98
C GLY A 59 16.82 24.89 18.57
N VAL A 60 16.52 23.59 18.54
CA VAL A 60 17.44 22.51 18.12
C VAL A 60 16.86 21.75 16.94
N ASP A 61 17.57 21.73 15.83
CA ASP A 61 17.20 20.99 14.62
C ASP A 61 18.02 19.71 14.50
N LEU A 62 17.37 18.57 14.28
CA LEU A 62 18.04 17.30 14.03
C LEU A 62 18.10 17.04 12.53
N SER A 63 19.27 16.66 12.03
CA SER A 63 19.48 16.26 10.64
C SER A 63 20.06 14.85 10.60
N PHE A 64 19.34 13.91 10.00
CA PHE A 64 19.75 12.53 9.85
C PHE A 64 20.33 12.29 8.45
N ASP A 65 21.45 11.58 8.38
CA ASP A 65 22.01 11.09 7.12
C ASP A 65 21.46 9.69 6.80
N LEU A 66 20.68 9.55 5.73
CA LEU A 66 19.86 8.37 5.42
C LEU A 66 20.16 7.77 4.04
N PRO A 67 21.41 7.36 3.75
CA PRO A 67 21.82 6.95 2.40
C PRO A 67 21.13 5.68 1.90
N LEU A 68 20.58 4.86 2.81
CA LEU A 68 19.89 3.61 2.47
C LEU A 68 18.39 3.79 2.21
N GLN A 69 17.81 4.96 2.50
CA GLN A 69 16.36 5.18 2.36
C GLN A 69 15.87 4.84 0.96
N ASN A 70 16.53 5.37 -0.07
CA ASN A 70 16.15 5.08 -1.46
C ASN A 70 16.35 3.60 -1.80
N THR A 71 17.45 3.00 -1.36
CA THR A 71 17.73 1.58 -1.58
C THR A 71 16.61 0.70 -1.04
N PHE A 72 16.14 0.93 0.19
CA PHE A 72 15.02 0.14 0.76
C PHE A 72 13.70 0.39 0.04
N MET A 73 13.44 1.62 -0.43
CA MET A 73 12.29 1.91 -1.29
C MET A 73 12.33 1.07 -2.57
N LEU A 74 13.45 1.11 -3.29
CA LEU A 74 13.63 0.34 -4.53
C LEU A 74 13.56 -1.17 -4.29
N MET A 75 14.10 -1.66 -3.18
CA MET A 75 13.99 -3.08 -2.80
C MET A 75 12.54 -3.50 -2.58
N PHE A 76 11.75 -2.68 -1.88
CA PHE A 76 10.31 -2.93 -1.69
C PHE A 76 9.55 -2.97 -3.04
N PHE A 77 9.75 -2.00 -3.92
CA PHE A 77 9.07 -2.02 -5.22
C PHE A 77 9.54 -3.15 -6.13
N ALA A 78 10.81 -3.55 -6.03
CA ALA A 78 11.31 -4.76 -6.69
C ALA A 78 10.59 -6.02 -6.19
N THR A 79 10.30 -6.14 -4.89
CA THR A 79 9.57 -7.31 -4.35
C THR A 79 8.12 -7.34 -4.83
N VAL A 80 7.46 -6.19 -4.93
CA VAL A 80 6.11 -6.07 -5.53
C VAL A 80 6.13 -6.58 -6.98
N GLY A 81 7.13 -6.17 -7.76
CA GLY A 81 7.31 -6.64 -9.13
C GLY A 81 7.60 -8.15 -9.22
N LEU A 82 8.47 -8.67 -8.36
CA LEU A 82 8.82 -10.10 -8.32
C LEU A 82 7.64 -11.00 -7.93
N ALA A 83 6.67 -10.47 -7.18
CA ALA A 83 5.47 -11.20 -6.82
C ALA A 83 4.38 -11.20 -7.91
N ALA A 84 4.48 -10.32 -8.90
CA ALA A 84 3.54 -10.21 -10.03
C ALA A 84 3.77 -11.30 -11.10
N ASN A 85 3.39 -12.54 -10.78
CA ASN A 85 3.52 -13.69 -11.67
C ASN A 85 2.21 -13.96 -12.45
N TYR A 86 2.31 -14.05 -13.80
CA TYR A 86 1.16 -14.32 -14.67
C TYR A 86 0.41 -15.61 -14.34
N THR A 87 1.10 -16.64 -13.84
CA THR A 87 0.48 -17.92 -13.43
C THR A 87 -0.52 -17.71 -12.29
N GLN A 88 -0.24 -16.80 -11.35
CA GLN A 88 -1.18 -16.49 -10.26
C GLN A 88 -2.43 -15.77 -10.77
N LEU A 89 -2.25 -14.85 -11.72
CA LEU A 89 -3.35 -14.12 -12.36
C LEU A 89 -4.30 -15.09 -13.08
N ILE A 90 -3.75 -16.06 -13.82
CA ILE A 90 -4.54 -17.08 -14.53
C ILE A 90 -5.24 -18.03 -13.55
N LYS A 91 -4.56 -18.46 -12.47
CA LYS A 91 -5.16 -19.29 -11.41
C LYS A 91 -6.37 -18.63 -10.75
N GLY A 92 -6.36 -17.31 -10.63
CA GLY A 92 -7.47 -16.51 -10.12
C GLY A 92 -8.73 -16.50 -10.99
N GLY A 93 -8.63 -17.00 -12.24
CA GLY A 93 -9.75 -17.13 -13.16
C GLY A 93 -10.36 -15.79 -13.60
N ALA A 94 -11.52 -15.85 -14.24
CA ALA A 94 -12.19 -14.67 -14.81
C ALA A 94 -12.53 -13.60 -13.75
N LYS A 95 -12.80 -14.00 -12.50
CA LYS A 95 -13.19 -13.09 -11.42
C LYS A 95 -12.06 -12.15 -11.00
N VAL A 96 -10.80 -12.59 -11.06
CA VAL A 96 -9.64 -11.71 -10.81
C VAL A 96 -9.54 -10.60 -11.86
N PHE A 97 -9.68 -10.94 -13.16
CA PHE A 97 -9.64 -9.93 -14.22
C PHE A 97 -10.83 -8.94 -14.14
N ILE A 98 -12.03 -9.44 -13.85
CA ILE A 98 -13.21 -8.58 -13.67
C ILE A 98 -12.99 -7.64 -12.49
N PHE A 99 -12.50 -8.16 -11.36
CA PHE A 99 -12.26 -7.35 -10.19
C PHE A 99 -11.15 -6.31 -10.40
N LEU A 100 -10.06 -6.71 -11.06
CA LEU A 100 -8.99 -5.80 -11.47
C LEU A 100 -9.56 -4.66 -12.31
N ALA A 101 -10.36 -4.95 -13.34
CA ALA A 101 -10.98 -3.92 -14.17
C ALA A 101 -11.89 -2.96 -13.38
N VAL A 102 -12.67 -3.49 -12.42
CA VAL A 102 -13.51 -2.68 -11.52
C VAL A 102 -12.66 -1.79 -10.62
N ALA A 103 -11.57 -2.31 -10.05
CA ALA A 103 -10.65 -1.54 -9.22
C ALA A 103 -9.90 -0.48 -10.04
N SER A 104 -9.47 -0.79 -11.27
CA SER A 104 -8.88 0.17 -12.20
C SER A 104 -9.83 1.33 -12.51
N ALA A 105 -11.10 1.02 -12.77
CA ALA A 105 -12.12 2.04 -13.01
C ALA A 105 -12.34 2.91 -11.76
N TYR A 106 -12.29 2.31 -10.57
CA TYR A 106 -12.38 3.06 -9.33
C TYR A 106 -11.18 3.99 -9.12
N ILE A 107 -9.95 3.56 -9.44
CA ILE A 107 -8.75 4.42 -9.36
C ILE A 107 -8.91 5.67 -10.20
N LEU A 108 -9.46 5.55 -11.42
CA LEU A 108 -9.73 6.72 -12.28
C LEU A 108 -10.71 7.69 -11.61
N ILE A 109 -11.77 7.18 -11.00
CA ILE A 109 -12.75 7.99 -10.25
C ILE A 109 -12.08 8.63 -9.04
N GLN A 110 -11.32 7.86 -8.27
CA GLN A 110 -10.61 8.32 -7.07
C GLN A 110 -9.64 9.45 -7.39
N ASN A 111 -8.90 9.34 -8.49
CA ASN A 111 -8.00 10.41 -8.93
C ASN A 111 -8.75 11.63 -9.46
N ALA A 112 -9.81 11.44 -10.26
CA ALA A 112 -10.63 12.56 -10.71
C ALA A 112 -11.25 13.34 -9.55
N VAL A 113 -11.76 12.65 -8.52
CA VAL A 113 -12.29 13.24 -7.29
C VAL A 113 -11.19 13.97 -6.51
N GLY A 114 -10.04 13.32 -6.31
CA GLY A 114 -8.93 13.90 -5.56
C GLY A 114 -8.43 15.19 -6.19
N VAL A 115 -8.17 15.16 -7.50
CA VAL A 115 -7.69 16.30 -8.29
C VAL A 115 -8.72 17.44 -8.32
N SER A 116 -10.00 17.12 -8.57
CA SER A 116 -11.06 18.13 -8.61
C SER A 116 -11.30 18.81 -7.26
N LEU A 117 -11.33 18.06 -6.15
CA LEU A 117 -11.48 18.63 -4.82
C LEU A 117 -10.24 19.41 -4.36
N ALA A 118 -9.04 18.93 -4.65
CA ALA A 118 -7.81 19.67 -4.38
C ALA A 118 -7.86 21.05 -5.07
N THR A 119 -8.23 21.07 -6.35
CA THR A 119 -8.34 22.30 -7.14
C THR A 119 -9.44 23.22 -6.57
N ALA A 120 -10.60 22.68 -6.21
CA ALA A 120 -11.72 23.44 -5.64
C ALA A 120 -11.40 24.04 -4.26
N LEU A 121 -10.53 23.39 -3.49
CA LEU A 121 -10.06 23.84 -2.17
C LEU A 121 -8.81 24.73 -2.26
N GLY A 122 -8.33 25.06 -3.46
CA GLY A 122 -7.18 25.94 -3.69
C GLY A 122 -5.81 25.26 -3.48
N LEU A 123 -5.75 23.93 -3.49
CA LEU A 123 -4.51 23.15 -3.44
C LEU A 123 -3.99 22.87 -4.86
N ASP A 124 -2.72 22.50 -4.95
CA ASP A 124 -2.15 21.96 -6.20
C ASP A 124 -2.91 20.67 -6.61
N PRO A 125 -3.33 20.53 -7.87
CA PRO A 125 -4.09 19.36 -8.32
C PRO A 125 -3.34 18.03 -8.10
N LEU A 126 -2.01 18.01 -8.15
CA LEU A 126 -1.19 16.82 -7.90
C LEU A 126 -1.29 16.35 -6.45
N MET A 127 -1.49 17.27 -5.50
CA MET A 127 -1.75 16.90 -4.11
C MET A 127 -3.08 16.15 -3.96
N GLY A 128 -4.02 16.36 -4.89
CA GLY A 128 -5.24 15.56 -5.00
C GLY A 128 -4.98 14.09 -5.36
N LEU A 129 -3.92 13.80 -6.12
CA LEU A 129 -3.49 12.42 -6.40
C LEU A 129 -2.89 11.76 -5.16
N ILE A 130 -2.15 12.52 -4.34
CA ILE A 130 -1.60 12.06 -3.06
C ILE A 130 -2.73 11.67 -2.12
N ALA A 131 -3.74 12.52 -1.95
CA ALA A 131 -4.96 12.20 -1.19
C ALA A 131 -5.98 11.35 -1.97
N GLY A 132 -5.56 10.80 -3.11
CA GLY A 132 -6.31 9.92 -3.99
C GLY A 132 -5.66 8.54 -4.03
N SER A 133 -5.51 7.98 -5.23
CA SER A 133 -5.10 6.58 -5.37
C SER A 133 -3.67 6.29 -4.93
N ILE A 134 -2.78 7.29 -4.90
CA ILE A 134 -1.39 7.12 -4.47
C ILE A 134 -1.34 6.54 -3.05
N THR A 135 -2.13 7.08 -2.13
CA THR A 135 -2.14 6.66 -0.72
C THR A 135 -3.30 5.74 -0.39
N LEU A 136 -4.48 6.00 -0.94
CA LEU A 136 -5.70 5.27 -0.57
C LEU A 136 -5.81 3.91 -1.26
N SER A 137 -5.18 3.72 -2.42
CA SER A 137 -5.10 2.39 -3.05
C SER A 137 -3.69 1.80 -2.98
N GLY A 138 -2.65 2.64 -3.07
CA GLY A 138 -1.24 2.20 -3.03
C GLY A 138 -0.62 2.12 -1.63
N GLY A 139 -1.31 2.60 -0.59
CA GLY A 139 -0.82 2.56 0.79
C GLY A 139 0.38 3.46 1.07
N HIS A 140 1.02 3.22 2.23
CA HIS A 140 2.12 4.06 2.72
C HIS A 140 3.39 3.99 1.87
N GLY A 141 3.75 2.81 1.36
CA GLY A 141 4.95 2.64 0.53
C GLY A 141 4.87 3.48 -0.75
N THR A 142 3.75 3.37 -1.46
CA THR A 142 3.46 4.16 -2.67
C THR A 142 3.32 5.65 -2.35
N GLY A 143 2.65 6.00 -1.25
CA GLY A 143 2.60 7.36 -0.73
C GLY A 143 3.97 8.00 -0.53
N ALA A 144 4.88 7.32 0.18
CA ALA A 144 6.21 7.84 0.46
C ALA A 144 7.08 7.94 -0.81
N ALA A 145 7.02 6.95 -1.70
CA ALA A 145 7.80 6.96 -2.94
C ALA A 145 7.38 8.07 -3.91
N TRP A 146 6.06 8.26 -4.09
CA TRP A 146 5.54 9.37 -4.87
C TRP A 146 5.76 10.73 -4.19
N SER A 147 5.83 10.77 -2.86
CA SER A 147 6.15 12.02 -2.15
C SER A 147 7.54 12.54 -2.49
N GLN A 148 8.53 11.65 -2.50
CA GLN A 148 9.89 11.99 -2.91
C GLN A 148 9.93 12.43 -4.38
N THR A 149 9.27 11.67 -5.25
CA THR A 149 9.10 12.01 -6.67
C THR A 149 8.50 13.42 -6.87
N PHE A 150 7.43 13.75 -6.13
CA PHE A 150 6.73 15.02 -6.24
C PHE A 150 7.54 16.19 -5.68
N GLN A 151 8.34 15.95 -4.64
CA GLN A 151 9.29 16.93 -4.12
C GLN A 151 10.38 17.22 -5.16
N ASP A 152 11.03 16.17 -5.67
CA ASP A 152 12.22 16.30 -6.54
C ASP A 152 11.88 16.80 -7.95
N MET A 153 10.80 16.30 -8.55
CA MET A 153 10.45 16.62 -9.94
C MET A 153 9.44 17.77 -10.09
N TYR A 154 8.64 18.04 -9.06
CA TYR A 154 7.53 19.01 -9.14
C TYR A 154 7.68 20.16 -8.14
N GLY A 155 8.67 20.12 -7.24
CA GLY A 155 8.92 21.17 -6.26
C GLY A 155 7.81 21.32 -5.23
N LEU A 156 6.98 20.30 -5.03
CA LEU A 156 5.92 20.31 -4.03
C LEU A 156 6.52 20.13 -2.64
N HIS A 157 5.99 20.85 -1.65
CA HIS A 157 6.44 20.75 -0.25
C HIS A 157 5.43 19.97 0.59
N ASN A 158 5.90 19.41 1.70
CA ASN A 158 5.09 18.73 2.72
C ASN A 158 4.29 17.51 2.20
N VAL A 159 4.74 16.92 1.09
CA VAL A 159 4.03 15.85 0.40
C VAL A 159 4.05 14.57 1.23
N LEU A 160 5.19 14.28 1.88
CA LEU A 160 5.38 13.06 2.68
C LEU A 160 4.42 13.04 3.87
N GLU A 161 4.31 14.16 4.57
CA GLU A 161 3.44 14.34 5.72
C GLU A 161 1.97 14.08 5.33
N VAL A 162 1.52 14.70 4.23
CA VAL A 162 0.16 14.51 3.70
C VAL A 162 -0.05 13.07 3.27
N ALA A 163 0.94 12.45 2.64
CA ALA A 163 0.85 11.06 2.19
C ALA A 163 0.70 10.09 3.36
N MET A 164 1.51 10.25 4.41
CA MET A 164 1.46 9.43 5.62
C MET A 164 0.13 9.60 6.36
N ALA A 165 -0.36 10.84 6.48
CA ALA A 165 -1.65 11.11 7.09
C ALA A 165 -2.81 10.49 6.28
N SER A 166 -2.80 10.66 4.97
CA SER A 166 -3.83 10.14 4.05
C SER A 166 -3.90 8.62 4.05
N ALA A 167 -2.75 7.95 3.93
CA ALA A 167 -2.68 6.49 3.95
C ALA A 167 -3.13 5.90 5.31
N THR A 168 -2.80 6.57 6.42
CA THR A 168 -3.20 6.12 7.76
C THR A 168 -4.70 6.34 8.00
N PHE A 169 -5.22 7.50 7.61
CA PHE A 169 -6.66 7.78 7.63
C PHE A 169 -7.41 6.72 6.84
N GLY A 170 -6.96 6.48 5.62
CA GLY A 170 -7.58 5.54 4.70
C GLY A 170 -7.62 4.12 5.27
N LEU A 171 -6.50 3.63 5.81
CA LEU A 171 -6.43 2.30 6.43
C LEU A 171 -7.42 2.14 7.60
N VAL A 172 -7.58 3.17 8.44
CA VAL A 172 -8.57 3.15 9.54
C VAL A 172 -10.00 3.16 9.00
N ILE A 173 -10.30 4.08 8.08
CA ILE A 173 -11.66 4.25 7.56
C ILE A 173 -12.08 3.08 6.66
N GLY A 174 -11.18 2.55 5.84
CA GLY A 174 -11.39 1.33 5.05
C GLY A 174 -11.71 0.13 5.93
N GLY A 175 -11.02 -0.02 7.07
CA GLY A 175 -11.34 -1.03 8.08
C GLY A 175 -12.71 -0.84 8.75
N ILE A 176 -13.14 0.41 8.92
CA ILE A 176 -14.45 0.72 9.52
C ILE A 176 -15.60 0.49 8.53
N ILE A 177 -15.44 0.89 7.27
CA ILE A 177 -16.53 0.92 6.28
C ILE A 177 -16.75 -0.43 5.60
N GLY A 178 -15.72 -1.24 5.39
CA GLY A 178 -15.84 -2.46 4.58
C GLY A 178 -16.84 -3.48 5.13
N SER A 179 -16.74 -3.80 6.41
CA SER A 179 -17.63 -4.79 7.03
C SER A 179 -19.11 -4.35 7.03
N PRO A 180 -19.47 -3.10 7.43
CA PRO A 180 -20.85 -2.61 7.32
C PRO A 180 -21.42 -2.61 5.90
N VAL A 181 -20.62 -2.25 4.88
CA VAL A 181 -21.07 -2.27 3.48
C VAL A 181 -21.47 -3.69 3.07
N ALA A 182 -20.62 -4.68 3.36
CA ALA A 182 -20.90 -6.07 3.06
C ALA A 182 -22.09 -6.63 3.86
N GLN A 183 -22.16 -6.33 5.16
CA GLN A 183 -23.29 -6.73 5.99
C GLN A 183 -24.62 -6.20 5.42
N ARG A 184 -24.68 -4.92 5.03
CA ARG A 184 -25.89 -4.34 4.45
C ARG A 184 -26.28 -4.98 3.12
N LEU A 185 -25.31 -5.38 2.30
CA LEU A 185 -25.54 -6.11 1.05
C LEU A 185 -26.10 -7.52 1.33
N ILE A 186 -25.51 -8.23 2.30
CA ILE A 186 -25.94 -9.57 2.71
C ILE A 186 -27.37 -9.54 3.26
N ASP A 187 -27.64 -8.65 4.21
CA ASP A 187 -28.94 -8.55 4.89
C ASP A 187 -30.05 -8.11 3.90
N LYS A 188 -29.77 -7.14 3.04
CA LYS A 188 -30.76 -6.63 2.07
C LYS A 188 -31.14 -7.67 1.01
N ASN A 189 -30.19 -8.47 0.55
CA ASN A 189 -30.39 -9.42 -0.53
C ASN A 189 -30.60 -10.86 -0.03
N ASN A 190 -30.66 -11.07 1.30
CA ASN A 190 -30.77 -12.39 1.94
C ASN A 190 -29.71 -13.39 1.43
N LEU A 191 -28.46 -12.94 1.32
CA LEU A 191 -27.37 -13.76 0.78
C LEU A 191 -26.84 -14.73 1.83
N GLU A 192 -26.51 -15.94 1.41
CA GLU A 192 -25.89 -16.94 2.25
C GLU A 192 -24.63 -17.48 1.58
N SER A 193 -23.63 -17.83 2.39
CA SER A 193 -22.47 -18.59 1.90
C SER A 193 -22.95 -19.94 1.36
N GLU A 194 -22.38 -20.37 0.23
CA GLU A 194 -22.61 -21.71 -0.32
C GLU A 194 -22.20 -22.82 0.67
N TYR A 195 -21.38 -22.50 1.66
CA TYR A 195 -20.94 -23.40 2.73
C TYR A 195 -21.80 -23.30 4.02
N GLY A 196 -22.86 -22.50 3.99
CA GLY A 196 -23.84 -22.34 5.06
C GLY A 196 -23.42 -21.42 6.21
N ARG A 197 -24.43 -20.94 6.96
CA ARG A 197 -24.29 -20.10 8.16
C ARG A 197 -24.22 -20.96 9.43
N THR A 198 -23.08 -21.56 9.71
CA THR A 198 -22.87 -22.24 11.00
C THR A 198 -21.67 -21.64 11.71
N ASN A 199 -21.77 -21.36 13.01
CA ASN A 199 -20.62 -20.95 13.85
C ASN A 199 -19.51 -22.03 13.95
N GLN A 200 -19.71 -23.20 13.33
CA GLN A 200 -18.77 -24.31 13.22
C GLN A 200 -18.40 -24.64 11.75
N SER A 201 -18.76 -23.82 10.76
CA SER A 201 -18.45 -24.09 9.35
C SER A 201 -16.93 -24.18 9.10
N HIS A 202 -16.12 -23.42 9.83
CA HIS A 202 -14.65 -23.52 9.83
C HIS A 202 -14.13 -24.82 10.47
N GLN A 203 -14.90 -25.47 11.34
CA GLN A 203 -14.57 -26.79 11.93
C GLN A 203 -15.04 -27.95 11.04
N ARG A 204 -16.09 -27.74 10.22
CA ARG A 204 -16.68 -28.77 9.35
C ARG A 204 -15.99 -28.89 7.99
N PHE A 205 -15.32 -27.82 7.54
CA PHE A 205 -14.51 -27.77 6.33
C PHE A 205 -13.15 -27.10 6.60
N PRO A 206 -12.24 -27.74 7.37
CA PRO A 206 -10.93 -27.16 7.71
C PRO A 206 -10.06 -26.90 6.48
N GLU A 207 -10.29 -27.62 5.38
CA GLU A 207 -9.64 -27.45 4.07
C GLU A 207 -10.10 -26.21 3.27
N LEU A 208 -11.15 -25.50 3.74
CA LEU A 208 -11.59 -24.23 3.18
C LEU A 208 -11.05 -23.00 3.92
N VAL A 209 -10.30 -23.23 5.01
CA VAL A 209 -9.57 -22.17 5.71
C VAL A 209 -8.44 -21.72 4.78
N THR A 210 -8.73 -20.71 3.96
CA THR A 210 -7.78 -20.13 2.98
C THR A 210 -6.74 -19.22 3.67
N TYR A 211 -6.84 -19.07 4.99
CA TYR A 211 -5.93 -18.29 5.83
C TYR A 211 -5.55 -19.13 7.04
N ASN A 212 -4.35 -19.71 7.03
CA ASN A 212 -3.82 -20.50 8.13
C ASN A 212 -2.82 -19.65 8.92
N GLU A 213 -3.13 -19.33 10.18
CA GLU A 213 -2.24 -18.58 11.10
C GLU A 213 -0.97 -19.38 11.46
N HIS A 214 -0.89 -20.64 11.05
CA HIS A 214 0.19 -21.60 11.34
C HIS A 214 0.89 -22.15 10.10
N GLU A 215 0.78 -21.51 8.92
CA GLU A 215 1.71 -21.80 7.83
C GLU A 215 3.12 -21.38 8.27
N GLU A 216 3.99 -22.36 8.55
CA GLU A 216 5.39 -22.09 8.86
C GLU A 216 6.14 -21.75 7.57
N ASP A 217 6.29 -20.47 7.26
CA ASP A 217 7.16 -19.98 6.19
C ASP A 217 8.59 -20.51 6.42
N ARG A 218 9.06 -21.36 5.51
CA ARG A 218 10.40 -21.95 5.62
C ARG A 218 11.43 -21.03 4.99
N VAL A 219 11.77 -19.97 5.71
CA VAL A 219 12.86 -19.05 5.35
C VAL A 219 14.19 -19.62 5.82
N THR A 220 15.15 -19.76 4.90
CA THR A 220 16.51 -20.20 5.23
C THR A 220 17.52 -19.13 4.83
N ALA A 221 18.68 -19.08 5.50
CA ALA A 221 19.74 -18.13 5.16
C ALA A 221 20.11 -18.18 3.66
N LYS A 222 20.10 -19.37 3.06
CA LYS A 222 20.33 -19.56 1.62
C LYS A 222 19.26 -18.86 0.78
N LYS A 223 17.96 -19.09 1.08
CA LYS A 223 16.85 -18.45 0.37
C LYS A 223 16.89 -16.93 0.50
N VAL A 224 17.28 -16.42 1.67
CA VAL A 224 17.44 -14.98 1.92
C VAL A 224 18.52 -14.39 1.02
N VAL A 225 19.71 -14.99 0.99
CA VAL A 225 20.81 -14.53 0.11
C VAL A 225 20.42 -14.60 -1.36
N GLU A 226 19.78 -15.68 -1.79
CA GLU A 226 19.32 -15.83 -3.18
C GLU A 226 18.29 -14.75 -3.54
N SER A 227 17.27 -14.56 -2.71
CA SER A 227 16.20 -13.57 -2.98
C SER A 227 16.73 -12.14 -2.93
N LEU A 228 17.58 -11.82 -1.95
CA LEU A 228 18.25 -10.53 -1.86
C LEU A 228 19.13 -10.24 -3.08
N SER A 229 19.81 -11.26 -3.62
CA SER A 229 20.62 -11.09 -4.84
C SER A 229 19.76 -10.70 -6.05
N ILE A 230 18.57 -11.30 -6.19
CA ILE A 230 17.62 -10.97 -7.27
C ILE A 230 17.06 -9.56 -7.07
N ILE A 231 16.67 -9.21 -5.84
CA ILE A 231 16.18 -7.88 -5.50
C ILE A 231 17.23 -6.81 -5.79
N LEU A 232 18.50 -7.02 -5.38
CA LEU A 232 19.58 -6.07 -5.66
C LEU A 232 19.92 -5.98 -7.15
N LEU A 233 19.71 -7.05 -7.92
CA LEU A 233 19.78 -7.00 -9.38
C LEU A 233 18.69 -6.10 -9.96
N CYS A 234 17.46 -6.15 -9.45
CA CYS A 234 16.39 -5.22 -9.82
C CYS A 234 16.76 -3.77 -9.48
N VAL A 235 17.24 -3.51 -8.25
CA VAL A 235 17.62 -2.15 -7.80
C VAL A 235 18.76 -1.57 -8.63
N THR A 236 19.82 -2.35 -8.84
CA THR A 236 20.97 -1.92 -9.63
C THR A 236 20.58 -1.73 -11.11
N GLY A 237 19.80 -2.67 -11.64
CA GLY A 237 19.27 -2.59 -12.99
C GLY A 237 18.37 -1.38 -13.21
N ALA A 238 17.59 -0.97 -12.20
CA ALA A 238 16.72 0.20 -12.25
C ALA A 238 17.53 1.47 -12.51
N GLY A 239 18.62 1.69 -11.76
CA GLY A 239 19.47 2.86 -11.96
C GLY A 239 20.16 2.88 -13.33
N TYR A 240 20.59 1.73 -13.85
CA TYR A 240 21.14 1.67 -15.22
C TYR A 240 20.07 1.92 -16.29
N LEU A 241 18.88 1.35 -16.11
CA LEU A 241 17.77 1.50 -17.05
C LEU A 241 17.26 2.95 -17.07
N GLU A 242 17.12 3.59 -15.91
CA GLU A 242 16.75 5.00 -15.78
C GLU A 242 17.73 5.91 -16.51
N ASN A 243 19.04 5.73 -16.29
CA ASN A 243 20.08 6.50 -16.97
C ASN A 243 20.03 6.31 -18.50
N TRP A 244 19.82 5.07 -18.95
CA TRP A 244 19.68 4.75 -20.37
C TRP A 244 18.42 5.38 -20.97
N VAL A 245 17.28 5.30 -20.29
CA VAL A 245 16.01 5.91 -20.71
C VAL A 245 16.12 7.43 -20.76
N SER A 246 16.73 8.04 -19.75
CA SER A 246 16.93 9.48 -19.67
C SER A 246 17.81 10.02 -20.80
N SER A 247 18.73 9.19 -21.32
CA SER A 247 19.59 9.57 -22.47
C SER A 247 18.80 9.85 -23.76
N PHE A 248 17.57 9.33 -23.90
CA PHE A 248 16.72 9.61 -25.06
C PHE A 248 16.02 10.97 -25.00
N GLY A 249 16.01 11.65 -23.84
CA GLY A 249 15.40 12.97 -23.68
C GLY A 249 13.88 13.02 -23.90
N ILE A 250 13.21 11.87 -23.92
CA ILE A 250 11.76 11.78 -24.13
C ILE A 250 11.05 12.04 -22.80
N LYS A 251 10.49 13.24 -22.62
CA LYS A 251 9.81 13.65 -21.39
C LYS A 251 8.71 12.70 -20.92
N TRP A 252 7.99 12.05 -21.84
CA TRP A 252 6.92 11.10 -21.50
C TRP A 252 7.45 9.75 -20.97
N LEU A 253 8.73 9.46 -21.19
CA LEU A 253 9.40 8.25 -20.69
C LEU A 253 10.11 8.48 -19.33
N MET A 254 10.07 9.72 -18.81
CA MET A 254 10.65 10.06 -17.51
C MET A 254 9.69 9.67 -16.38
N ILE A 255 9.79 8.41 -15.97
CA ILE A 255 9.04 7.83 -14.85
C ILE A 255 9.91 7.76 -13.58
N PRO A 256 9.30 7.70 -12.38
CA PRO A 256 10.04 7.56 -11.12
C PRO A 256 10.95 6.33 -11.09
N ASP A 257 12.05 6.42 -10.34
CA ASP A 257 13.08 5.39 -10.23
C ASP A 257 12.54 4.01 -9.76
N PHE A 258 11.65 4.02 -8.77
CA PHE A 258 11.02 2.82 -8.24
C PHE A 258 10.14 2.07 -9.26
N VAL A 259 9.66 2.75 -10.31
CA VAL A 259 8.92 2.11 -11.40
C VAL A 259 9.83 1.16 -12.17
N TYR A 260 11.08 1.54 -12.41
CA TYR A 260 12.04 0.67 -13.10
C TYR A 260 12.38 -0.56 -12.26
N ALA A 261 12.56 -0.39 -10.94
CA ALA A 261 12.80 -1.51 -10.02
C ALA A 261 11.63 -2.51 -10.02
N LEU A 262 10.40 -2.01 -9.96
CA LEU A 262 9.19 -2.82 -10.10
C LEU A 262 9.17 -3.54 -11.44
N PHE A 263 9.37 -2.81 -12.55
CA PHE A 263 9.28 -3.36 -13.89
C PHE A 263 10.30 -4.48 -14.13
N ILE A 264 11.55 -4.28 -13.70
CA ILE A 264 12.59 -5.30 -13.80
C ILE A 264 12.21 -6.53 -12.96
N GLY A 265 11.62 -6.34 -11.77
CA GLY A 265 11.06 -7.44 -10.97
C GLY A 265 10.01 -8.25 -11.71
N VAL A 266 9.05 -7.58 -12.37
CA VAL A 266 8.03 -8.22 -13.21
C VAL A 266 8.69 -9.01 -14.33
N VAL A 267 9.65 -8.43 -15.04
CA VAL A 267 10.34 -9.12 -16.14
C VAL A 267 11.07 -10.37 -15.64
N ILE A 268 11.83 -10.27 -14.55
CA ILE A 268 12.60 -11.37 -13.99
C ILE A 268 11.70 -12.52 -13.55
N THR A 269 10.65 -12.24 -12.76
CA THR A 269 9.78 -13.29 -12.23
C THR A 269 9.08 -14.06 -13.34
N ASN A 270 8.61 -13.35 -14.39
CA ASN A 270 7.93 -13.98 -15.51
C ASN A 270 8.90 -14.76 -16.42
N ILE A 271 10.14 -14.29 -16.64
CA ILE A 271 11.17 -15.06 -17.35
C ILE A 271 11.54 -16.33 -16.58
N MET A 272 11.74 -16.24 -15.27
CA MET A 272 12.06 -17.39 -14.43
C MET A 272 10.94 -18.43 -14.42
N GLU A 273 9.67 -17.99 -14.39
CA GLU A 273 8.50 -18.86 -14.46
C GLU A 273 8.40 -19.59 -15.83
N VAL A 274 8.60 -18.86 -16.93
CA VAL A 274 8.51 -19.44 -18.30
C VAL A 274 9.65 -20.43 -18.57
N THR A 275 10.88 -20.06 -18.17
CA THR A 275 12.07 -20.89 -18.42
C THR A 275 12.17 -22.09 -17.48
N LYS A 276 11.38 -22.13 -16.39
CA LYS A 276 11.38 -23.19 -15.35
C LYS A 276 12.75 -23.44 -14.72
N VAL A 277 13.71 -22.52 -14.87
CA VAL A 277 15.09 -22.69 -14.39
C VAL A 277 15.13 -22.67 -12.86
N ARG A 278 14.38 -21.76 -12.24
CA ARG A 278 14.25 -21.65 -10.78
C ARG A 278 12.97 -20.90 -10.43
N LYS A 279 12.20 -21.43 -9.48
CA LYS A 279 11.04 -20.73 -8.93
C LYS A 279 11.51 -19.71 -7.89
N VAL A 280 11.07 -18.47 -8.01
CA VAL A 280 11.29 -17.43 -6.99
C VAL A 280 10.55 -17.84 -5.71
N ASP A 281 11.23 -17.78 -4.58
CA ASP A 281 10.63 -18.08 -3.27
C ASP A 281 9.84 -16.86 -2.78
N LEU A 282 8.55 -16.85 -3.09
CA LEU A 282 7.70 -15.69 -2.84
C LEU A 282 7.55 -15.37 -1.35
N GLU A 283 7.59 -16.37 -0.47
CA GLU A 283 7.61 -16.19 0.99
C GLU A 283 8.82 -15.34 1.42
N THR A 284 10.04 -15.73 1.00
CA THR A 284 11.25 -14.95 1.33
C THR A 284 11.24 -13.57 0.69
N VAL A 285 10.73 -13.44 -0.54
CA VAL A 285 10.59 -12.14 -1.21
C VAL A 285 9.62 -11.22 -0.47
N ASP A 286 8.48 -11.75 0.01
CA ASP A 286 7.49 -10.98 0.77
C ASP A 286 8.05 -10.49 2.12
N ILE A 287 8.80 -11.34 2.82
CA ILE A 287 9.46 -10.97 4.08
C ILE A 287 10.53 -9.89 3.84
N LEU A 288 11.38 -10.06 2.82
CA LEU A 288 12.38 -9.04 2.46
C LEU A 288 11.73 -7.73 2.03
N GLY A 289 10.61 -7.80 1.31
CA GLY A 289 9.79 -6.65 0.93
C GLY A 289 9.24 -5.93 2.16
N THR A 290 8.66 -6.65 3.10
CA THR A 290 8.10 -6.11 4.35
C THR A 290 9.17 -5.45 5.23
N VAL A 291 10.35 -6.08 5.35
CA VAL A 291 11.50 -5.49 6.06
C VAL A 291 11.96 -4.21 5.37
N SER A 292 12.04 -4.24 4.03
CA SER A 292 12.48 -3.09 3.24
C SER A 292 11.50 -1.92 3.36
N LEU A 293 10.19 -2.19 3.23
CA LEU A 293 9.14 -1.21 3.45
C LEU A 293 9.21 -0.60 4.84
N SER A 294 9.39 -1.44 5.86
CA SER A 294 9.44 -0.98 7.25
C SER A 294 10.61 -0.03 7.50
N LEU A 295 11.82 -0.41 7.05
CA LEU A 295 13.01 0.42 7.18
C LEU A 295 12.92 1.71 6.36
N PHE A 296 12.42 1.62 5.13
CA PHE A 296 12.16 2.78 4.28
C PHE A 296 11.21 3.77 4.96
N LEU A 297 10.07 3.30 5.46
CA LEU A 297 9.09 4.16 6.12
C LEU A 297 9.63 4.76 7.42
N ALA A 298 10.36 3.97 8.23
CA ALA A 298 10.97 4.48 9.45
C ALA A 298 11.94 5.64 9.15
N MET A 299 12.79 5.48 8.14
CA MET A 299 13.71 6.54 7.71
C MET A 299 12.97 7.75 7.15
N ALA A 300 11.95 7.55 6.32
CA ALA A 300 11.14 8.64 5.78
C ALA A 300 10.49 9.47 6.92
N LEU A 301 9.96 8.79 7.94
CA LEU A 301 9.26 9.43 9.06
C LEU A 301 10.21 10.18 10.01
N MET A 302 11.49 9.80 10.06
CA MET A 302 12.51 10.57 10.80
C MET A 302 12.77 11.95 10.19
N SER A 303 12.48 12.13 8.90
CA SER A 303 12.60 13.42 8.20
C SER A 303 11.32 14.26 8.23
N LEU A 304 10.27 13.78 8.88
CA LEU A 304 8.93 14.36 8.85
C LEU A 304 8.84 15.63 9.70
N LYS A 305 8.32 16.73 9.12
CA LYS A 305 8.19 18.03 9.77
C LYS A 305 6.72 18.35 10.07
N LEU A 306 6.23 17.90 11.23
CA LEU A 306 4.81 18.03 11.61
C LEU A 306 4.31 19.48 11.65
N TRP A 307 5.19 20.45 11.90
CA TRP A 307 4.80 21.86 11.94
C TRP A 307 4.42 22.43 10.57
N ASN A 308 4.78 21.78 9.47
CA ASN A 308 4.51 22.28 8.13
C ASN A 308 3.11 21.92 7.57
N ILE A 309 2.32 21.09 8.27
CA ILE A 309 1.06 20.55 7.71
C ILE A 309 -0.23 21.11 8.29
N PHE A 310 -0.14 21.95 9.33
CA PHE A 310 -1.34 22.43 10.03
C PHE A 310 -2.32 23.14 9.10
N ASP A 311 -1.80 23.97 8.18
CA ASP A 311 -2.63 24.73 7.23
C ASP A 311 -3.25 23.85 6.13
N LEU A 312 -2.70 22.65 5.92
CA LEU A 312 -3.16 21.70 4.90
C LEU A 312 -4.17 20.67 5.44
N ALA A 313 -4.25 20.52 6.77
CA ALA A 313 -4.99 19.43 7.40
C ALA A 313 -6.51 19.45 7.08
N ILE A 314 -7.15 20.63 7.14
CA ILE A 314 -8.60 20.75 6.91
C ILE A 314 -8.98 20.41 5.46
N PRO A 315 -8.35 20.99 4.42
CA PRO A 315 -8.59 20.59 3.04
C PRO A 315 -8.46 19.09 2.81
N PHE A 316 -7.40 18.45 3.32
CA PHE A 316 -7.22 17.00 3.14
C PHE A 316 -8.27 16.18 3.87
N LEU A 317 -8.68 16.56 5.09
CA LEU A 317 -9.75 15.87 5.79
C LEU A 317 -11.06 15.86 4.98
N ILE A 318 -11.39 16.97 4.31
CA ILE A 318 -12.56 17.06 3.42
C ILE A 318 -12.41 16.10 2.24
N ILE A 319 -11.27 16.13 1.54
CA ILE A 319 -11.00 15.25 0.40
C ILE A 319 -11.16 13.79 0.83
N LEU A 320 -10.48 13.39 1.91
CA LEU A 320 -10.46 12.02 2.40
C LEU A 320 -11.85 11.53 2.86
N ALA A 321 -12.65 12.41 3.48
CA ALA A 321 -14.03 12.09 3.84
C ALA A 321 -14.89 11.83 2.60
N VAL A 322 -14.77 12.65 1.55
CA VAL A 322 -15.50 12.46 0.29
C VAL A 322 -15.04 11.18 -0.41
N GLN A 323 -13.73 10.92 -0.47
CA GLN A 323 -13.19 9.67 -1.03
C GLN A 323 -13.77 8.44 -0.33
N SER A 324 -13.89 8.50 0.99
CA SER A 324 -14.45 7.41 1.79
C SER A 324 -15.90 7.10 1.44
N VAL A 325 -16.71 8.14 1.26
CA VAL A 325 -18.11 8.00 0.84
C VAL A 325 -18.20 7.45 -0.57
N ILE A 326 -17.39 7.96 -1.50
CA ILE A 326 -17.40 7.53 -2.90
C ILE A 326 -17.00 6.06 -3.02
N LEU A 327 -15.98 5.59 -2.29
CA LEU A 327 -15.65 4.16 -2.27
C LEU A 327 -16.82 3.33 -1.75
N ALA A 328 -17.41 3.72 -0.62
CA ALA A 328 -18.52 2.98 -0.03
C ALA A 328 -19.69 2.83 -1.02
N VAL A 329 -20.04 3.91 -1.71
CA VAL A 329 -21.09 3.93 -2.74
C VAL A 329 -20.68 3.08 -3.94
N PHE A 330 -19.45 3.21 -4.42
CA PHE A 330 -18.95 2.45 -5.56
C PHE A 330 -18.90 0.95 -5.27
N ALA A 331 -18.38 0.55 -4.12
CA ALA A 331 -18.34 -0.84 -3.69
C ALA A 331 -19.76 -1.42 -3.56
N TYR A 332 -20.68 -0.66 -2.96
CA TYR A 332 -22.06 -1.08 -2.76
C TYR A 332 -22.86 -1.24 -4.06
N TYR A 333 -22.73 -0.31 -5.01
CA TYR A 333 -23.55 -0.32 -6.23
C TYR A 333 -22.86 -0.92 -7.45
N VAL A 334 -21.55 -0.73 -7.62
CA VAL A 334 -20.80 -1.14 -8.80
C VAL A 334 -20.08 -2.46 -8.54
N THR A 335 -19.19 -2.52 -7.55
CA THR A 335 -18.40 -3.73 -7.27
C THR A 335 -19.30 -4.92 -6.98
N PHE A 336 -20.28 -4.78 -6.08
CA PHE A 336 -21.24 -5.85 -5.78
C PHE A 336 -21.97 -6.37 -7.03
N ARG A 337 -22.48 -5.46 -7.88
CA ARG A 337 -23.25 -5.86 -9.06
C ARG A 337 -22.38 -6.55 -10.11
N VAL A 338 -21.25 -5.95 -10.44
CA VAL A 338 -20.33 -6.48 -11.47
C VAL A 338 -19.73 -7.82 -11.04
N MET A 339 -19.49 -8.01 -9.73
CA MET A 339 -18.98 -9.28 -9.20
C MET A 339 -20.02 -10.39 -9.09
N GLY A 340 -21.29 -10.14 -9.46
CA GLY A 340 -22.32 -11.16 -9.61
C GLY A 340 -23.46 -11.09 -8.58
N SER A 341 -23.50 -10.07 -7.74
CA SER A 341 -24.57 -9.83 -6.75
C SER A 341 -24.86 -11.01 -5.79
N ASN A 342 -23.88 -11.89 -5.58
CA ASN A 342 -23.97 -13.04 -4.67
C ASN A 342 -23.19 -12.79 -3.36
N TYR A 343 -23.14 -13.79 -2.49
CA TYR A 343 -22.42 -13.69 -1.22
C TYR A 343 -20.94 -13.34 -1.41
N ASP A 344 -20.23 -14.02 -2.32
CA ASP A 344 -18.82 -13.72 -2.60
C ASP A 344 -18.64 -12.29 -3.11
N ALA A 345 -19.56 -11.77 -3.93
CA ALA A 345 -19.53 -10.38 -4.37
C ALA A 345 -19.66 -9.39 -3.21
N ALA A 346 -20.45 -9.72 -2.18
CA ALA A 346 -20.55 -8.90 -0.97
C ALA A 346 -19.25 -8.93 -0.15
N VAL A 347 -18.62 -10.11 -0.01
CA VAL A 347 -17.30 -10.24 0.66
C VAL A 347 -16.22 -9.50 -0.13
N ILE A 348 -16.20 -9.63 -1.46
CA ILE A 348 -15.27 -8.89 -2.35
C ILE A 348 -15.49 -7.38 -2.24
N SER A 349 -16.74 -6.92 -2.10
CA SER A 349 -17.04 -5.50 -1.86
C SER A 349 -16.49 -5.01 -0.51
N SER A 350 -16.56 -5.85 0.53
CA SER A 350 -15.88 -5.62 1.83
C SER A 350 -14.37 -5.44 1.64
N GLY A 351 -13.77 -6.35 0.87
CA GLY A 351 -12.35 -6.34 0.54
C GLY A 351 -11.96 -5.10 -0.26
N HIS A 352 -12.76 -4.71 -1.25
CA HIS A 352 -12.53 -3.51 -2.04
C HIS A 352 -12.55 -2.23 -1.18
N CYS A 353 -13.51 -2.12 -0.26
CA CYS A 353 -13.50 -1.04 0.73
C CYS A 353 -12.22 -1.02 1.59
N GLY A 354 -11.69 -2.20 1.93
CA GLY A 354 -10.49 -2.33 2.74
C GLY A 354 -9.21 -1.88 2.04
N PHE A 355 -8.92 -2.40 0.85
CA PHE A 355 -7.69 -2.01 0.14
C PHE A 355 -7.85 -0.73 -0.69
N GLY A 356 -9.04 -0.40 -1.22
CA GLY A 356 -9.27 0.81 -2.03
C GLY A 356 -9.30 2.12 -1.22
N LEU A 357 -9.30 2.01 0.11
CA LEU A 357 -8.98 3.11 1.03
C LEU A 357 -7.72 2.83 1.86
N GLY A 358 -7.07 1.68 1.75
CA GLY A 358 -5.98 1.32 2.66
C GLY A 358 -4.98 0.40 2.01
N ALA A 359 -4.88 -0.81 2.55
CA ALA A 359 -3.95 -1.82 2.07
C ALA A 359 -4.61 -3.21 2.09
N THR A 360 -3.99 -4.16 1.41
CA THR A 360 -4.43 -5.56 1.35
C THR A 360 -4.69 -6.20 2.72
N PRO A 361 -3.87 -5.98 3.77
CA PRO A 361 -4.16 -6.49 5.12
C PRO A 361 -5.51 -6.00 5.67
N THR A 362 -5.90 -4.76 5.40
CA THR A 362 -7.20 -4.20 5.80
C THR A 362 -8.35 -4.88 5.07
N ALA A 363 -8.17 -5.20 3.78
CA ALA A 363 -9.14 -5.98 3.02
C ALA A 363 -9.33 -7.38 3.60
N VAL A 364 -8.23 -8.09 3.90
CA VAL A 364 -8.26 -9.44 4.48
C VAL A 364 -8.95 -9.43 5.85
N MET A 365 -8.67 -8.44 6.69
CA MET A 365 -9.35 -8.27 7.99
C MET A 365 -10.87 -8.06 7.83
N ASN A 366 -11.29 -7.19 6.92
CA ASN A 366 -12.70 -6.91 6.65
C ASN A 366 -13.43 -8.15 6.11
N MET A 367 -12.82 -8.87 5.16
CA MET A 367 -13.37 -10.11 4.64
C MET A 367 -13.43 -11.17 5.74
N GLY A 368 -12.38 -11.29 6.57
CA GLY A 368 -12.29 -12.16 7.74
C GLY A 368 -13.46 -11.96 8.71
N SER A 369 -13.77 -10.70 9.05
CA SER A 369 -14.90 -10.38 9.91
C SER A 369 -16.24 -10.85 9.34
N ILE A 370 -16.44 -10.71 8.02
CA ILE A 370 -17.65 -11.16 7.33
C ILE A 370 -17.73 -12.68 7.28
N VAL A 371 -16.66 -13.36 6.87
CA VAL A 371 -16.71 -14.84 6.73
C VAL A 371 -16.81 -15.55 8.08
N ASN A 372 -16.25 -14.96 9.15
CA ASN A 372 -16.42 -15.47 10.51
C ASN A 372 -17.88 -15.43 10.96
N ARG A 373 -18.66 -14.46 10.48
CA ARG A 373 -20.07 -14.27 10.87
C ARG A 373 -21.07 -14.94 9.92
N PHE A 374 -20.79 -14.93 8.62
CA PHE A 374 -21.74 -15.31 7.58
C PHE A 374 -21.32 -16.54 6.76
N GLY A 375 -20.14 -17.12 7.03
CA GLY A 375 -19.63 -18.34 6.43
C GLY A 375 -18.47 -18.11 5.44
N PRO A 376 -17.68 -19.15 5.11
CA PRO A 376 -16.51 -19.04 4.24
C PRO A 376 -16.80 -18.45 2.85
N SER A 377 -15.79 -17.80 2.26
CA SER A 377 -15.77 -17.32 0.86
C SER A 377 -14.36 -17.48 0.25
N PRO A 378 -13.96 -18.70 -0.16
CA PRO A 378 -12.65 -18.94 -0.75
C PRO A 378 -12.40 -18.12 -2.01
N GLN A 379 -13.45 -17.86 -2.79
CA GLN A 379 -13.33 -17.04 -4.00
C GLN A 379 -12.89 -15.60 -3.66
N ALA A 380 -13.44 -14.97 -2.62
CA ALA A 380 -13.05 -13.62 -2.24
C ALA A 380 -11.60 -13.56 -1.74
N PHE A 381 -11.18 -14.55 -0.95
CA PHE A 381 -9.82 -14.68 -0.43
C PHE A 381 -8.79 -15.05 -1.50
N MET A 382 -9.22 -15.57 -2.65
CA MET A 382 -8.36 -15.70 -3.83
C MET A 382 -8.32 -14.40 -4.63
N VAL A 383 -9.47 -13.78 -4.89
CA VAL A 383 -9.59 -12.67 -5.84
C VAL A 383 -8.96 -11.38 -5.31
N VAL A 384 -9.32 -10.99 -4.08
CA VAL A 384 -8.95 -9.67 -3.55
C VAL A 384 -7.46 -9.57 -3.23
N PRO A 385 -6.81 -10.54 -2.55
CA PRO A 385 -5.38 -10.44 -2.26
C PRO A 385 -4.51 -10.46 -3.52
N ILE A 386 -4.83 -11.28 -4.52
CA ILE A 386 -4.08 -11.30 -5.78
C ILE A 386 -4.12 -9.93 -6.46
N VAL A 387 -5.31 -9.33 -6.57
CA VAL A 387 -5.46 -8.00 -7.18
C VAL A 387 -4.80 -6.90 -6.33
N GLY A 388 -5.09 -6.88 -5.04
CA GLY A 388 -4.69 -5.81 -4.13
C GLY A 388 -3.21 -5.83 -3.75
N ALA A 389 -2.55 -6.99 -3.69
CA ALA A 389 -1.16 -7.07 -3.26
C ALA A 389 -0.14 -6.69 -4.35
N PHE A 390 -0.45 -6.95 -5.62
CA PHE A 390 0.54 -6.84 -6.70
C PHE A 390 0.03 -6.08 -7.92
N PHE A 391 -1.11 -6.51 -8.50
CA PHE A 391 -1.55 -5.98 -9.79
C PHE A 391 -2.08 -4.56 -9.70
N ILE A 392 -2.70 -4.19 -8.57
CA ILE A 392 -3.26 -2.86 -8.39
C ILE A 392 -2.16 -1.79 -8.40
N ASP A 393 -0.99 -2.04 -7.82
CA ASP A 393 0.11 -1.07 -7.80
C ASP A 393 0.61 -0.78 -9.22
N ILE A 394 0.71 -1.81 -10.06
CA ILE A 394 1.10 -1.68 -11.47
C ILE A 394 0.06 -0.85 -12.24
N VAL A 395 -1.22 -1.19 -12.09
CA VAL A 395 -2.31 -0.48 -12.75
C VAL A 395 -2.40 0.97 -12.28
N ASN A 396 -2.30 1.18 -10.96
CA ASN A 396 -2.36 2.49 -10.34
C ASN A 396 -1.24 3.38 -10.89
N LEU A 397 -0.02 2.86 -10.97
CA LEU A 397 1.12 3.54 -11.55
C LEU A 397 0.86 3.97 -12.99
N VAL A 398 0.35 3.07 -13.85
CA VAL A 398 0.03 3.41 -15.25
C VAL A 398 -1.04 4.50 -15.32
N ILE A 399 -2.09 4.40 -14.50
CA ILE A 399 -3.16 5.40 -14.46
C ILE A 399 -2.62 6.75 -13.96
N LEU A 400 -1.78 6.75 -12.92
CA LEU A 400 -1.18 7.96 -12.36
C LEU A 400 -0.31 8.69 -13.38
N GLN A 401 0.51 7.97 -14.14
CA GLN A 401 1.30 8.56 -15.22
C GLN A 401 0.40 9.25 -16.26
N GLY A 402 -0.71 8.59 -16.65
CA GLY A 402 -1.70 9.19 -17.53
C GLY A 402 -2.37 10.44 -16.93
N CYS A 403 -2.74 10.41 -15.64
CA CYS A 403 -3.34 11.54 -14.94
C CYS A 403 -2.37 12.73 -14.86
N ILE A 404 -1.11 12.50 -14.49
CA ILE A 404 -0.09 13.54 -14.38
C ILE A 404 0.16 14.19 -15.74
N ALA A 405 0.24 13.39 -16.81
CA ALA A 405 0.39 13.88 -18.18
C ALA A 405 -0.82 14.64 -18.72
N PHE A 406 -1.99 14.52 -18.10
CA PHE A 406 -3.20 15.27 -18.45
C PHE A 406 -3.35 16.57 -17.65
N ILE A 407 -2.87 16.58 -16.39
CA ILE A 407 -2.92 17.75 -15.51
C ILE A 407 -1.90 18.82 -15.93
N LYS A 408 -0.77 18.40 -16.53
CA LYS A 408 0.26 19.28 -17.11
C LYS A 408 0.10 19.39 -18.62
#